data_AF-A0A2H0PCE6-F1
#
_entry.id   AF-A0A2H0PCE6-F1
#
_cell.length_a   1.000
_cell.length_b   1.000
_cell.length_c   1.000
_cell.angle_alpha   90.00
_cell.angle_beta   90.00
_cell.angle_gamma   90.00
#
_symmetry.space_group_name_H-M   'P 1'
#
loop_
_entity.id
_entity.type
_entity.pdbx_description
1 polymer ?
#
loop_
_entity_poly.entity_id
_entity_poly.type
_entity_poly.pdbx_seq_one_letter_code
_entity_poly.pdbx_strand_id
1 'polypeptide(L)'
;MAIRRNAVLREKFPEQLCYGEETLLLARLRRSGARLFYDPAVRVAHRRRLRWADFARQAYLSGQGRGRQTRRLPSSFHAEFSGPPLLALATATAHVFRPSLIFLALYAAACAGQGVVSGLRLGPGSGIRSALLTAVGHYAFGLGLLSSLCGPDALRSLLFGETSWRSGFAARAHSLSRYALADAAGRGYYRIALKCLKYWS
;
A
#
# COMPACT_ATOMS: atom_id res chain seq x y z
N MET A 1 -13.48 6.99 -12.70
CA MET A 1 -12.72 8.22 -12.97
C MET A 1 -13.14 8.73 -14.34
N ALA A 2 -13.41 10.03 -14.47
CA ALA A 2 -13.69 10.66 -15.75
C ALA A 2 -12.61 11.71 -16.04
N ILE A 3 -12.03 11.70 -17.23
CA ILE A 3 -10.97 12.63 -17.65
C ILE A 3 -11.35 13.17 -19.03
N ARG A 4 -11.14 14.48 -19.25
CA ARG A 4 -11.28 15.07 -20.60
C ARG A 4 -10.33 14.40 -21.58
N ARG A 5 -10.84 14.01 -22.77
CA ARG A 5 -10.07 13.33 -23.82
C ARG A 5 -8.73 14.01 -24.13
N ASN A 6 -8.74 15.33 -24.33
CA ASN A 6 -7.53 16.10 -24.66
C ASN A 6 -6.46 16.02 -23.56
N ALA A 7 -6.87 15.90 -22.29
CA ALA A 7 -5.95 15.79 -21.18
C ALA A 7 -5.29 14.39 -21.12
N VAL A 8 -6.04 13.33 -21.48
CA VAL A 8 -5.49 11.97 -21.60
C VAL A 8 -4.49 11.88 -22.76
N LEU A 9 -4.82 12.46 -23.92
CA LEU A 9 -3.94 12.44 -25.09
C LEU A 9 -2.61 13.18 -24.84
N ARG A 10 -2.62 14.22 -24.00
CA ARG A 10 -1.43 14.98 -23.64
C ARG A 10 -0.52 14.27 -22.65
N GLU A 11 -1.04 13.84 -21.50
CA GLU A 11 -0.20 13.29 -20.42
C GLU A 11 0.10 11.79 -20.56
N LYS A 12 -0.79 11.06 -21.24
CA LYS A 12 -0.80 9.60 -21.47
C LYS A 12 -0.71 8.76 -20.18
N PHE A 13 -1.26 7.55 -20.23
CA PHE A 13 -1.07 6.61 -19.13
C PHE A 13 0.38 6.11 -19.11
N PRO A 14 1.00 5.95 -17.93
CA PRO A 14 2.35 5.39 -17.83
C PRO A 14 2.31 3.87 -18.02
N GLU A 15 2.50 3.41 -19.26
CA GLU A 15 2.46 1.99 -19.66
C GLU A 15 3.45 1.08 -18.90
N GLN A 16 4.45 1.67 -18.23
CA GLN A 16 5.46 0.94 -17.45
C GLN A 16 4.96 0.52 -16.05
N LEU A 17 3.70 0.78 -15.71
CA LEU A 17 3.08 0.42 -14.44
C LEU A 17 1.90 -0.52 -14.70
N CYS A 18 1.90 -1.73 -14.12
CA CYS A 18 0.72 -2.60 -14.17
C CYS A 18 -0.30 -2.28 -13.06
N TYR A 19 0.03 -1.37 -12.14
CA TYR A 19 -0.82 -0.97 -11.01
C TYR A 19 -0.50 0.47 -10.59
N GLY A 20 -1.54 1.26 -10.32
CA GLY A 20 -1.40 2.65 -9.88
C GLY A 20 -1.03 3.66 -11.00
N GLU A 21 -1.24 3.30 -12.27
CA GLU A 21 -1.02 4.22 -13.40
C GLU A 21 -1.78 5.54 -13.23
N GLU A 22 -3.02 5.44 -12.76
CA GLU A 22 -3.92 6.55 -12.48
C GLU A 22 -3.33 7.58 -11.51
N THR A 23 -2.61 7.17 -10.48
CA THR A 23 -2.03 8.11 -9.51
C THR A 23 -0.95 8.98 -10.14
N LEU A 24 -0.10 8.38 -11.00
CA LEU A 24 0.93 9.14 -11.71
C LEU A 24 0.31 10.02 -12.79
N LEU A 25 -0.72 9.54 -13.50
CA LEU A 25 -1.46 10.36 -14.44
C LEU A 25 -2.08 11.58 -13.75
N LEU A 26 -2.75 11.39 -12.61
CA LEU A 26 -3.33 12.48 -11.83
C LEU A 26 -2.26 13.45 -11.30
N ALA A 27 -1.11 12.94 -10.87
CA ALA A 27 0.01 13.78 -10.44
C ALA A 27 0.56 14.64 -11.60
N ARG A 28 0.69 14.06 -12.81
CA ARG A 28 1.09 14.79 -14.02
C ARG A 28 0.06 15.83 -14.44
N LEU A 29 -1.22 15.47 -14.46
CA LEU A 29 -2.33 16.38 -14.74
C LEU A 29 -2.34 17.57 -13.76
N ARG A 30 -2.17 17.32 -12.46
CA ARG A 30 -2.09 18.38 -11.45
C ARG A 30 -0.90 19.31 -11.71
N ARG A 31 0.25 18.75 -12.08
CA ARG A 31 1.46 19.53 -12.43
C ARG A 31 1.28 20.36 -13.70
N SER A 32 0.49 19.89 -14.67
CA SER A 32 0.13 20.67 -15.86
C SER A 32 -1.05 21.62 -15.66
N GLY A 33 -1.38 21.95 -14.40
CA GLY A 33 -2.39 22.95 -14.04
C GLY A 33 -3.83 22.45 -14.10
N ALA A 34 -4.06 21.14 -14.28
CA ALA A 34 -5.42 20.60 -14.29
C ALA A 34 -6.04 20.66 -12.89
N ARG A 35 -7.31 21.09 -12.83
CA ARG A 35 -8.12 21.01 -11.61
C ARG A 35 -8.64 19.57 -11.43
N LEU A 36 -8.38 19.01 -10.25
CA LEU A 36 -8.86 17.69 -9.86
C LEU A 36 -10.05 17.85 -8.90
N PHE A 37 -11.17 17.22 -9.23
CA PHE A 37 -12.37 17.23 -8.40
C PHE A 37 -12.62 15.84 -7.84
N TYR A 38 -12.91 15.76 -6.53
CA TYR A 38 -13.34 14.55 -5.86
C TYR A 38 -14.80 14.73 -5.44
N ASP A 39 -15.69 13.90 -5.99
CA ASP A 39 -17.10 13.87 -5.62
C ASP A 39 -17.42 12.58 -4.86
N PRO A 40 -17.67 12.64 -3.54
CA PRO A 40 -18.01 11.48 -2.74
C PRO A 40 -19.44 10.93 -3.00
N ALA A 41 -20.30 11.68 -3.68
CA ALA A 41 -21.65 11.24 -4.04
C ALA A 41 -21.64 10.24 -5.20
N VAL A 42 -20.59 10.24 -6.03
CA VAL A 42 -20.43 9.28 -7.13
C VAL A 42 -20.25 7.86 -6.56
N ARG A 43 -21.22 6.99 -6.84
CA ARG A 43 -21.21 5.58 -6.43
C ARG A 43 -20.76 4.69 -7.58
N VAL A 44 -19.73 3.90 -7.34
CA VAL A 44 -19.26 2.86 -8.27
C VAL A 44 -19.28 1.52 -7.56
N ALA A 45 -19.97 0.55 -8.15
CA ALA A 45 -19.93 -0.83 -7.67
C ALA A 45 -18.62 -1.49 -8.13
N HIS A 46 -17.82 -1.95 -7.18
CA HIS A 46 -16.62 -2.74 -7.46
C HIS A 46 -16.85 -4.18 -7.06
N ARG A 47 -16.55 -5.11 -7.97
CA ARG A 47 -16.53 -6.53 -7.64
C ARG A 47 -15.44 -6.79 -6.60
N ARG A 48 -15.83 -7.39 -5.48
CA ARG A 48 -14.89 -7.81 -4.42
C ARG A 48 -14.30 -9.18 -4.74
N ARG A 49 -13.11 -9.44 -4.22
CA ARG A 49 -12.52 -10.78 -4.24
C ARG A 49 -13.30 -11.64 -3.25
N LEU A 50 -13.54 -12.89 -3.63
CA LEU A 50 -14.28 -13.88 -2.84
C LEU A 50 -13.35 -14.88 -2.14
N ARG A 51 -12.07 -14.90 -2.54
CA ARG A 51 -11.05 -15.80 -1.98
C ARG A 51 -9.95 -15.00 -1.32
N TRP A 52 -9.44 -15.52 -0.20
CA TRP A 52 -8.35 -14.93 0.57
C TRP A 52 -7.07 -14.77 -0.26
N ALA A 53 -6.73 -15.78 -1.06
CA ALA A 53 -5.56 -15.73 -1.94
C ALA A 53 -5.65 -14.60 -2.98
N ASP A 54 -6.83 -14.40 -3.58
CA ASP A 54 -7.04 -13.33 -4.56
C ASP A 54 -6.96 -11.94 -3.91
N PHE A 55 -7.46 -11.81 -2.68
CA PHE A 55 -7.33 -10.58 -1.90
C PHE A 55 -5.85 -10.29 -1.56
N ALA A 56 -5.11 -11.27 -1.06
CA ALA A 56 -3.68 -11.13 -0.75
C ALA A 56 -2.88 -10.80 -2.01
N ARG A 57 -3.15 -11.46 -3.13
CA ARG A 57 -2.52 -11.16 -4.43
C ARG A 57 -2.82 -9.73 -4.87
N GLN A 58 -4.07 -9.28 -4.74
CA GLN A 58 -4.44 -7.90 -5.06
C GLN A 58 -3.69 -6.89 -4.16
N ALA A 59 -3.60 -7.16 -2.86
CA ALA A 59 -2.86 -6.30 -1.93
C ALA A 59 -1.36 -6.26 -2.25
N TYR A 60 -0.75 -7.40 -2.56
CA TYR A 60 0.64 -7.50 -3.01
C TYR A 60 0.90 -6.67 -4.28
N LEU A 61 0.08 -6.85 -5.32
CA LEU A 61 0.21 -6.08 -6.57
C LEU A 61 0.00 -4.58 -6.34
N SER A 62 -0.89 -4.21 -5.42
CA SER A 62 -1.09 -2.82 -5.02
C SER A 62 0.15 -2.25 -4.34
N GLY A 63 0.77 -2.99 -3.42
CA GLY A 63 2.04 -2.62 -2.78
C GLY A 63 3.17 -2.48 -3.80
N GLN A 64 3.27 -3.42 -4.74
CA GLN A 64 4.25 -3.38 -5.83
C GLN A 64 4.06 -2.15 -6.72
N GLY A 65 2.82 -1.82 -7.08
CA GLY A 65 2.49 -0.57 -7.76
C GLY A 65 2.97 0.63 -6.94
N ARG A 66 2.68 0.65 -5.64
CA ARG A 66 3.06 1.74 -4.75
C ARG A 66 4.57 1.97 -4.71
N GLY A 67 5.39 0.93 -4.54
CA GLY A 67 6.84 1.08 -4.53
C GLY A 67 7.39 1.54 -5.90
N ARG A 68 6.86 1.01 -7.01
CA ARG A 68 7.18 1.48 -8.37
C ARG A 68 6.82 2.95 -8.59
N GLN A 69 5.71 3.43 -8.03
CA GLN A 69 5.32 4.83 -8.08
C GLN A 69 6.24 5.70 -7.22
N THR A 70 6.57 5.26 -6.00
CA THR A 70 7.48 5.98 -5.09
C THR A 70 8.88 6.15 -5.70
N ARG A 71 9.40 5.15 -6.41
CA ARG A 71 10.68 5.27 -7.13
C ARG A 71 10.67 6.36 -8.20
N ARG A 72 9.52 6.55 -8.87
CA ARG A 72 9.35 7.57 -9.94
C ARG A 72 9.01 8.95 -9.39
N LEU A 73 8.22 8.99 -8.32
CA LEU A 73 7.77 10.22 -7.68
C LEU A 73 7.84 10.05 -6.15
N PRO A 74 9.03 10.25 -5.54
CA PRO A 74 9.23 10.07 -4.11
C PRO A 74 8.29 10.93 -3.26
N SER A 75 7.99 12.15 -3.72
CA SER A 75 7.06 13.06 -3.05
C SER A 75 5.60 12.61 -3.03
N SER A 76 5.26 11.50 -3.72
CA SER A 76 3.92 10.88 -3.63
C SER A 76 3.81 9.84 -2.51
N PHE A 77 4.88 9.61 -1.75
CA PHE A 77 4.85 8.71 -0.60
C PHE A 77 4.38 9.44 0.65
N HIS A 78 3.27 8.97 1.22
CA HIS A 78 2.71 9.46 2.47
C HIS A 78 3.00 8.48 3.62
N ALA A 79 3.10 9.00 4.84
CA ALA A 79 3.43 8.21 6.03
C ALA A 79 2.45 7.05 6.29
N GLU A 80 1.20 7.17 5.85
CA GLU A 80 0.19 6.09 5.92
C GLU A 80 0.61 4.79 5.21
N PHE A 81 1.52 4.84 4.23
CA PHE A 81 2.02 3.66 3.53
C PHE A 81 3.20 2.98 4.24
N SER A 82 3.69 3.53 5.36
CA SER A 82 4.86 3.01 6.09
C SER A 82 4.54 1.81 6.98
N GLY A 83 3.34 1.74 7.55
CA GLY A 83 2.94 0.64 8.44
C GLY A 83 3.06 -0.75 7.80
N PRO A 84 2.51 -0.98 6.60
CA PRO A 84 2.59 -2.27 5.92
C PRO A 84 4.02 -2.82 5.67
N PRO A 85 4.98 -2.08 5.09
CA PRO A 85 6.35 -2.59 4.93
C PRO A 85 7.09 -2.77 6.26
N LEU A 86 6.83 -1.92 7.27
CA LEU A 86 7.39 -2.11 8.62
C LEU A 86 6.89 -3.40 9.27
N LEU A 87 5.62 -3.77 9.06
CA LEU A 87 5.09 -5.06 9.50
C LEU A 87 5.87 -6.24 8.91
N ALA A 88 6.17 -6.20 7.60
CA ALA A 88 6.96 -7.25 6.95
C ALA A 88 8.40 -7.31 7.50
N LEU A 89 9.06 -6.16 7.67
CA LEU A 89 10.42 -6.08 8.22
C LEU A 89 10.48 -6.53 9.69
N ALA A 90 9.51 -6.12 10.51
CA ALA A 90 9.42 -6.53 11.91
C ALA A 90 9.25 -8.05 12.02
N THR A 91 8.43 -8.65 11.16
CA THR A 91 8.27 -10.11 11.09
C THR A 91 9.60 -10.79 10.76
N ALA A 92 10.34 -10.28 9.78
CA ALA A 92 11.64 -10.83 9.37
C ALA A 92 12.74 -10.68 10.44
N THR A 93 12.65 -9.69 11.33
CA THR A 93 13.70 -9.37 12.32
C THR A 93 13.34 -9.73 13.76
N ALA A 94 12.14 -10.27 14.00
CA ALA A 94 11.60 -10.55 15.34
C ALA A 94 12.49 -11.44 16.22
N HIS A 95 13.25 -12.34 15.61
CA HIS A 95 14.11 -13.30 16.31
C HIS A 95 15.44 -12.69 16.79
N VAL A 96 15.85 -11.54 16.23
CA VAL A 96 17.13 -10.87 16.54
C VAL A 96 16.97 -9.47 17.12
N PHE A 97 15.84 -8.82 16.87
CA PHE A 97 15.58 -7.44 17.27
C PHE A 97 14.29 -7.34 18.09
N ARG A 98 14.43 -7.31 19.43
CA ARG A 98 13.29 -7.31 20.36
C ARG A 98 12.25 -6.20 20.11
N PRO A 99 12.61 -4.97 19.71
CA PRO A 99 11.62 -3.95 19.36
C PRO A 99 10.64 -4.37 18.25
N SER A 100 11.05 -5.29 17.36
CA SER A 100 10.14 -5.86 16.36
C SER A 100 8.98 -6.63 17.01
N LEU A 101 9.20 -7.34 18.13
CA LEU A 101 8.12 -8.02 18.84
C LEU A 101 7.11 -7.02 19.44
N ILE A 102 7.60 -5.91 19.99
CA ILE A 102 6.73 -4.83 20.51
C ILE A 102 5.91 -4.25 19.37
N PHE A 103 6.54 -3.95 18.23
CA PHE A 103 5.84 -3.45 17.05
C PHE A 103 4.78 -4.44 16.55
N LEU A 104 5.12 -5.72 16.45
CA LEU A 104 4.17 -6.77 16.04
C LEU A 104 2.98 -6.89 16.99
N ALA A 105 3.22 -6.82 18.30
CA ALA A 105 2.17 -6.83 19.32
C ALA A 105 1.24 -5.63 19.19
N LEU A 106 1.78 -4.42 19.03
CA LEU A 106 0.99 -3.20 18.82
C LEU A 106 0.19 -3.26 17.51
N TYR A 107 0.78 -3.80 16.44
CA TYR A 107 0.11 -3.96 15.16
C TYR A 107 -1.03 -4.97 15.23
N ALA A 108 -0.81 -6.10 15.92
CA ALA A 108 -1.82 -7.10 16.18
C ALA A 108 -2.97 -6.52 17.01
N ALA A 109 -2.67 -5.73 18.04
CA ALA A 109 -3.67 -5.03 18.84
C ALA A 109 -4.48 -4.03 18.01
N ALA A 110 -3.86 -3.29 17.09
CA ALA A 110 -4.56 -2.40 16.16
C ALA A 110 -5.50 -3.15 15.21
N CYS A 111 -5.06 -4.29 14.66
CA CYS A 111 -5.91 -5.17 13.84
C CYS A 111 -7.09 -5.74 14.65
N ALA A 112 -6.85 -6.16 15.89
CA ALA A 112 -7.88 -6.66 16.80
C ALA A 112 -8.90 -5.56 17.15
N GLY A 113 -8.43 -4.35 17.48
CA GLY A 113 -9.29 -3.20 17.75
C GLY A 113 -10.19 -2.86 16.55
N GLN A 114 -9.64 -2.89 15.33
CA GLN A 114 -10.43 -2.74 14.11
C GLN A 114 -11.45 -3.89 13.94
N GLY A 115 -11.08 -5.11 14.33
CA GLY A 115 -11.97 -6.26 14.39
C GLY A 115 -13.16 -6.03 15.33
N VAL A 116 -12.91 -5.54 16.54
CA VAL A 116 -13.96 -5.20 17.52
C VAL A 116 -14.91 -4.16 16.93
N VAL A 117 -14.38 -3.04 16.40
CA VAL A 117 -15.20 -1.99 15.77
C VAL A 117 -16.06 -2.54 14.62
N SER A 118 -15.50 -3.43 13.81
CA SER A 118 -16.24 -4.05 12.71
C SER A 118 -17.33 -5.00 13.22
N GLY A 119 -17.01 -5.82 14.22
CA GLY A 119 -17.94 -6.74 14.87
C GLY A 119 -19.14 -6.02 15.48
N LEU A 120 -18.90 -4.90 16.17
CA LEU A 120 -19.95 -4.07 16.76
C LEU A 120 -20.86 -3.41 15.70
N ARG A 121 -20.35 -3.15 14.49
CA ARG A 121 -21.09 -2.44 13.44
C ARG A 121 -21.82 -3.36 12.47
N LEU A 122 -21.27 -4.54 12.22
CA LEU A 122 -21.70 -5.42 11.12
C LEU A 122 -21.99 -6.86 11.59
N GLY A 123 -21.85 -7.15 12.89
CA GLY A 123 -22.12 -8.45 13.53
C GLY A 123 -20.85 -9.27 13.83
N PRO A 124 -20.90 -10.23 14.79
CA PRO A 124 -19.71 -10.89 15.34
C PRO A 124 -18.78 -11.53 14.30
N GLY A 125 -19.35 -12.22 13.29
CA GLY A 125 -18.57 -12.87 12.23
C GLY A 125 -17.77 -11.88 11.37
N SER A 126 -18.15 -10.60 11.33
CA SER A 126 -17.42 -9.57 10.59
C SER A 126 -16.14 -9.11 11.31
N GLY A 127 -16.09 -9.24 12.63
CA GLY A 127 -14.98 -8.74 13.43
C GLY A 127 -13.69 -9.52 13.21
N ILE A 128 -13.76 -10.85 13.37
CA ILE A 128 -12.63 -11.75 13.11
C ILE A 128 -12.16 -11.61 11.65
N ARG A 129 -13.10 -11.62 10.70
CA ARG A 129 -12.79 -11.45 9.27
C ARG A 129 -12.08 -10.12 9.01
N SER A 130 -12.52 -9.02 9.60
CA SER A 130 -11.89 -7.71 9.43
C SER A 130 -10.46 -7.68 9.97
N ALA A 131 -10.23 -8.23 11.16
CA ALA A 131 -8.90 -8.27 11.78
C ALA A 131 -7.91 -9.05 10.89
N LEU A 132 -8.32 -10.25 10.48
CA LEU A 132 -7.51 -11.13 9.63
C LEU A 132 -7.27 -10.54 8.23
N LEU A 133 -8.31 -10.01 7.58
CA LEU A 133 -8.16 -9.37 6.25
C LEU A 133 -7.25 -8.15 6.32
N THR A 134 -7.29 -7.37 7.40
CA THR A 134 -6.40 -6.22 7.58
C THR A 134 -4.95 -6.68 7.72
N ALA A 135 -4.70 -7.67 8.58
CA ALA A 135 -3.35 -8.21 8.79
C ALA A 135 -2.76 -8.80 7.50
N VAL A 136 -3.51 -9.69 6.83
CA VAL A 136 -3.08 -10.33 5.57
C VAL A 136 -2.88 -9.29 4.47
N GLY A 137 -3.80 -8.33 4.34
CA GLY A 137 -3.73 -7.28 3.34
C GLY A 137 -2.51 -6.37 3.53
N HIS A 138 -2.25 -5.95 4.77
CA HIS A 138 -1.08 -5.13 5.10
C HIS A 138 0.22 -5.90 4.91
N TYR A 139 0.29 -7.16 5.34
CA TYR A 139 1.48 -7.98 5.16
C TYR A 139 1.80 -8.17 3.67
N ALA A 140 0.81 -8.59 2.87
CA ALA A 140 0.98 -8.77 1.44
C ALA A 140 1.35 -7.47 0.71
N PHE A 141 0.69 -6.35 1.05
CA PHE A 141 1.03 -5.03 0.51
C PHE A 141 2.46 -4.64 0.87
N GLY A 142 2.88 -4.83 2.13
CA GLY A 142 4.23 -4.53 2.59
C GLY A 142 5.29 -5.30 1.80
N LEU A 143 5.10 -6.60 1.62
CA LEU A 143 5.98 -7.44 0.79
C LEU A 143 6.05 -6.96 -0.66
N GLY A 144 4.92 -6.60 -1.27
CA GLY A 144 4.88 -6.05 -2.63
C GLY A 144 5.61 -4.71 -2.74
N LEU A 145 5.45 -3.85 -1.75
CA LEU A 145 6.12 -2.55 -1.72
C LEU A 145 7.63 -2.72 -1.60
N LEU A 146 8.09 -3.52 -0.64
CA LEU A 146 9.52 -3.80 -0.45
C LEU A 146 10.14 -4.43 -1.70
N SER A 147 9.46 -5.41 -2.33
CA SER A 147 9.97 -6.08 -3.54
C SER A 147 10.24 -5.13 -4.70
N SER A 148 9.42 -4.08 -4.84
CA SER A 148 9.56 -3.10 -5.92
C SER A 148 10.49 -1.93 -5.60
N LEU A 149 10.63 -1.57 -4.31
CA LEU A 149 11.57 -0.55 -3.85
C LEU A 149 13.02 -1.01 -3.96
N CYS A 150 13.29 -2.27 -3.58
CA CYS A 150 14.62 -2.86 -3.68
C CYS A 150 15.06 -3.06 -5.15
N GLY A 151 14.15 -2.91 -6.12
CA GLY A 151 14.38 -3.22 -7.53
C GLY A 151 14.10 -4.69 -7.83
N PRO A 152 13.72 -5.04 -9.08
CA PRO A 152 13.46 -6.43 -9.46
C PRO A 152 14.66 -7.35 -9.17
N ASP A 153 15.86 -6.78 -9.13
CA ASP A 153 17.12 -7.51 -8.98
C ASP A 153 17.52 -7.77 -7.53
N ALA A 154 17.12 -6.94 -6.56
CA ALA A 154 17.56 -7.11 -5.17
C ALA A 154 16.77 -8.22 -4.45
N LEU A 155 15.46 -8.33 -4.66
CA LEU A 155 14.69 -9.45 -4.08
C LEU A 155 14.99 -10.75 -4.83
N ARG A 156 15.22 -10.70 -6.15
CA ARG A 156 15.69 -11.87 -6.91
C ARG A 156 17.07 -12.32 -6.44
N SER A 157 18.01 -11.41 -6.22
CA SER A 157 19.33 -11.73 -5.69
C SER A 157 19.26 -12.28 -4.26
N LEU A 158 18.35 -11.77 -3.43
CA LEU A 158 18.15 -12.26 -2.06
C LEU A 158 17.48 -13.64 -2.01
N LEU A 159 16.61 -13.96 -2.98
CA LEU A 159 15.85 -15.21 -3.03
C LEU A 159 16.47 -16.31 -3.90
N PHE A 160 17.35 -15.97 -4.86
CA PHE A 160 17.78 -16.91 -5.90
C PHE A 160 19.29 -16.97 -6.20
N GLY A 161 20.15 -16.20 -5.53
CA GLY A 161 21.62 -16.32 -5.66
C GLY A 161 22.20 -15.79 -6.99
N GLU A 162 23.07 -14.78 -6.87
CA GLU A 162 23.97 -14.12 -7.85
C GLU A 162 23.60 -13.99 -9.34
N THR A 163 23.56 -12.75 -9.84
CA THR A 163 24.65 -12.20 -10.70
C THR A 163 24.47 -10.70 -10.99
N SER A 164 25.60 -10.02 -11.14
CA SER A 164 25.86 -8.59 -11.00
C SER A 164 25.22 -7.63 -12.02
N TRP A 165 24.98 -6.38 -11.61
CA TRP A 165 25.47 -5.23 -12.40
C TRP A 165 25.87 -4.06 -11.47
N ARG A 166 27.13 -3.70 -11.58
CA ARG A 166 27.81 -2.66 -10.81
C ARG A 166 27.39 -1.28 -11.35
N SER A 167 26.67 -0.49 -10.55
CA SER A 167 26.75 0.97 -10.43
C SER A 167 25.40 1.57 -10.01
N GLY A 168 25.34 2.19 -8.83
CA GLY A 168 24.19 3.01 -8.45
C GLY A 168 23.96 3.27 -6.97
N PHE A 169 24.75 2.64 -6.08
CA PHE A 169 24.50 2.73 -4.64
C PHE A 169 25.11 3.96 -3.94
N ALA A 170 26.02 4.68 -4.60
CA ALA A 170 26.78 5.76 -3.96
C ALA A 170 26.10 7.16 -3.95
N ALA A 171 24.93 7.36 -4.58
CA ALA A 171 24.44 8.71 -4.86
C ALA A 171 23.24 9.22 -4.02
N ARG A 172 22.76 8.51 -2.99
CA ARG A 172 21.54 8.95 -2.26
C ARG A 172 21.56 8.80 -0.73
N ALA A 173 22.73 8.95 -0.13
CA ALA A 173 22.89 8.97 1.33
C ALA A 173 22.61 10.33 2.02
N HIS A 174 22.06 11.34 1.32
CA HIS A 174 21.97 12.72 1.85
C HIS A 174 20.56 13.35 1.88
N SER A 175 19.50 12.66 2.33
CA SER A 175 18.23 13.37 2.64
C SER A 175 17.29 12.74 3.67
N LEU A 176 17.80 12.00 4.65
CA LEU A 176 16.96 11.33 5.67
C LEU A 176 16.85 12.05 7.02
N SER A 177 17.18 13.35 7.11
CA SER A 177 17.17 14.09 8.39
C SER A 177 15.98 15.05 8.62
N ARG A 178 14.86 14.95 7.87
CA ARG A 178 13.80 16.00 7.95
C ARG A 178 12.33 15.59 8.07
N TYR A 179 12.00 14.38 8.51
CA TYR A 179 10.59 14.04 8.73
C TYR A 179 10.31 13.72 10.20
N ALA A 180 9.98 14.78 10.93
CA ALA A 180 9.39 14.72 12.24
C ALA A 180 8.00 14.05 12.19
N LEU A 181 7.72 13.27 13.24
CA LEU A 181 6.46 12.61 13.53
C LEU A 181 5.33 13.62 13.76
N ALA A 182 4.12 13.31 13.27
CA ALA A 182 2.87 13.22 14.03
C ALA A 182 1.61 13.53 13.17
N ASP A 183 0.60 12.70 13.42
CA ASP A 183 -0.85 12.93 13.31
C ASP A 183 -1.63 12.68 12.00
N ALA A 184 -2.87 12.17 12.21
CA ALA A 184 -4.01 12.02 11.30
C ALA A 184 -4.12 10.85 10.29
N ALA A 185 -3.23 9.84 10.29
CA ALA A 185 -3.28 8.73 9.32
C ALA A 185 -4.26 7.57 9.66
N GLY A 186 -5.24 7.79 10.54
CA GLY A 186 -6.18 6.75 11.01
C GLY A 186 -7.53 6.67 10.29
N ARG A 187 -7.82 7.51 9.27
CA ARG A 187 -9.22 7.67 8.78
C ARG A 187 -9.51 7.13 7.38
N GLY A 188 -8.49 6.91 6.53
CA GLY A 188 -8.69 6.51 5.13
C GLY A 188 -8.83 5.01 4.91
N TYR A 189 -7.88 4.24 5.42
CA TYR A 189 -7.73 2.81 5.08
C TYR A 189 -8.89 1.95 5.63
N TYR A 190 -9.37 2.26 6.83
CA TYR A 190 -10.39 1.46 7.53
C TYR A 190 -11.79 1.50 6.90
N ARG A 191 -12.13 2.54 6.12
CA ARG A 191 -13.42 2.62 5.41
C ARG A 191 -13.52 1.62 4.25
N ILE A 192 -12.39 1.20 3.67
CA ILE A 192 -12.36 0.25 2.55
C ILE A 192 -12.55 -1.18 3.06
N ALA A 193 -11.89 -1.55 4.17
CA ALA A 193 -12.06 -2.84 4.83
C ALA A 193 -13.52 -3.09 5.27
N LEU A 194 -14.16 -2.08 5.88
CA LEU A 194 -15.57 -2.13 6.30
C LEU A 194 -16.55 -2.32 5.12
N LYS A 195 -16.25 -1.77 3.94
CA LYS A 195 -17.08 -1.95 2.73
C LYS A 195 -16.94 -3.35 2.10
N CYS A 196 -15.87 -4.08 2.39
CA CYS A 196 -15.67 -5.44 1.86
C CYS A 196 -16.52 -6.49 2.60
N LEU A 197 -16.81 -6.28 3.89
CA LEU A 197 -17.48 -7.27 4.75
C LEU A 197 -18.96 -7.50 4.40
N LYS A 198 -19.64 -6.50 3.81
CA LYS A 198 -21.06 -6.59 3.41
C LYS A 198 -21.36 -7.57 2.27
N TYR A 199 -20.34 -8.07 1.57
CA TYR A 199 -20.50 -8.94 0.39
C TYR A 199 -19.99 -10.37 0.61
N TRP A 200 -19.64 -10.70 1.86
CA TRP A 200 -19.16 -12.02 2.28
C TRP A 200 -20.11 -12.68 3.31
N SER A 201 -21.29 -12.10 3.52
CA SER A 201 -22.43 -12.71 4.21
C SER A 201 -23.32 -13.42 3.19
#